data_AF-A0A353H3L9-F1
#
_entry.id   AF-A0A353H3L9-F1
#
_cell.length_a   1.000
_cell.length_b   1.000
_cell.length_c   1.000
_cell.angle_alpha   90.00
_cell.angle_beta   90.00
_cell.angle_gamma   90.00
#
_symmetry.space_group_name_H-M   'P 1'
#
loop_
_entity.id
_entity.type
_entity.pdbx_description
1 polymer ?
#
loop_
_entity_poly.entity_id
_entity_poly.type
_entity_poly.pdbx_seq_one_letter_code
_entity_poly.pdbx_strand_id
1 'polypeptide(L)'
;MVEQYHLDMSSATVRNELAELTDMGYLRQPHPSAGRVPTEDGYRLFVGNLVQHTEIPDTLRRTISHQFYQMRQDVEQWTRLAASVLAFQSRAASLVTAPHFDQAHFKHLELISSRGRQVLLVLVTVGGEILQRFVTLAEPMTQEMLSASAARLTRALINKSVIEIQALNIDLEPLDQEFLAVVVDEMKQADSLVSGEIMVDGLTNVLAEPEFAGSEDA
;
A
#
# COMPACT_ATOMS: atom_id res chain seq x y z
N MET A 1 -1.32 41.95 8.76
CA MET A 1 -0.90 41.21 7.53
C MET A 1 0.40 41.76 6.94
N VAL A 2 0.47 43.00 6.42
CA VAL A 2 1.74 43.57 5.87
C VAL A 2 2.85 43.65 6.94
N GLU A 3 2.57 44.28 8.09
CA GLU A 3 3.54 44.36 9.20
C GLU A 3 3.76 42.99 9.87
N GLN A 4 2.72 42.18 9.98
CA GLN A 4 2.76 40.88 10.65
C GLN A 4 3.62 39.85 9.89
N TYR A 5 3.60 39.89 8.55
CA TYR A 5 4.32 38.95 7.69
C TYR A 5 5.51 39.61 6.95
N HIS A 6 5.87 40.84 7.32
CA HIS A 6 7.01 41.59 6.76
C HIS A 6 7.02 41.58 5.22
N LEU A 7 5.87 41.87 4.61
CA LEU A 7 5.77 41.92 3.15
C LEU A 7 6.40 43.21 2.61
N ASP A 8 7.27 43.11 1.60
CA ASP A 8 7.90 44.25 0.90
C ASP A 8 6.91 44.97 -0.04
N MET A 9 5.66 45.14 0.39
CA MET A 9 4.56 45.68 -0.42
C MET A 9 3.62 46.53 0.43
N SER A 10 3.01 47.54 -0.21
CA SER A 10 2.05 48.40 0.48
C SER A 10 0.75 47.64 0.81
N SER A 11 0.05 48.08 1.87
CA SER A 11 -1.28 47.56 2.22
C SER A 11 -2.30 47.71 1.09
N ALA A 12 -2.15 48.71 0.22
CA ALA A 12 -3.01 48.88 -0.95
C ALA A 12 -2.73 47.80 -2.00
N THR A 13 -1.45 47.49 -2.25
CA THR A 13 -1.05 46.44 -3.20
C THR A 13 -1.53 45.08 -2.71
N VAL A 14 -1.33 44.74 -1.44
CA VAL A 14 -1.82 43.45 -0.89
C VAL A 14 -3.34 43.32 -0.99
N ARG A 15 -4.10 44.41 -0.80
CA ARG A 15 -5.56 44.37 -1.00
C ARG A 15 -5.96 44.13 -2.46
N ASN A 16 -5.23 44.70 -3.42
CA ASN A 16 -5.48 44.48 -4.85
C ASN A 16 -5.15 43.05 -5.26
N GLU A 17 -4.01 42.51 -4.83
CA GLU A 17 -3.63 41.11 -5.09
C GLU A 17 -4.66 40.13 -4.51
N LEU A 18 -5.11 40.38 -3.28
CA LEU A 18 -6.17 39.57 -2.67
C LEU A 18 -7.51 39.67 -3.42
N ALA A 19 -7.82 40.84 -4.00
CA ALA A 19 -8.99 41.05 -4.85
C ALA A 19 -8.92 40.19 -6.11
N GLU A 20 -7.79 40.26 -6.81
CA GLU A 20 -7.52 39.50 -8.01
C GLU A 20 -7.56 37.98 -7.76
N LEU A 21 -6.97 37.50 -6.66
CA LEU A 21 -7.04 36.08 -6.27
C LEU A 21 -8.47 35.60 -5.94
N THR A 22 -9.37 36.49 -5.50
CA THR A 22 -10.78 36.15 -5.34
C THR A 22 -11.53 36.14 -6.67
N ASP A 23 -11.23 37.09 -7.56
CA ASP A 23 -11.83 37.12 -8.90
C ASP A 23 -11.41 35.88 -9.71
N MET A 24 -10.19 35.37 -9.48
CA MET A 24 -9.68 34.10 -10.03
C MET A 24 -10.23 32.85 -9.33
N GLY A 25 -11.00 33.00 -8.24
CA GLY A 25 -11.63 31.88 -7.53
C GLY A 25 -10.74 31.15 -6.52
N TYR A 26 -9.54 31.63 -6.22
CA TYR A 26 -8.62 31.01 -5.24
C TYR A 26 -8.92 31.41 -3.78
N LEU A 27 -9.60 32.54 -3.59
CA LEU A 27 -9.99 33.04 -2.27
C LEU A 27 -11.49 33.34 -2.25
N ARG A 28 -12.15 33.10 -1.12
CA ARG A 28 -13.55 33.48 -0.88
C ARG A 28 -13.69 34.27 0.41
N GLN A 29 -14.77 35.02 0.54
CA GLN A 29 -15.14 35.73 1.77
C GLN A 29 -16.34 35.03 2.42
N PRO A 30 -16.18 34.33 3.57
CA PRO A 30 -17.26 33.56 4.19
C PRO A 30 -18.41 34.43 4.70
N HIS A 31 -18.07 35.58 5.27
CA HIS A 31 -19.02 36.58 5.77
C HIS A 31 -18.52 38.00 5.43
N PRO A 32 -19.42 38.99 5.26
CA PRO A 32 -19.04 40.35 4.88
C PRO A 32 -18.02 41.04 5.82
N SER A 33 -17.98 40.63 7.09
CA SER A 33 -17.05 41.11 8.11
C SER A 33 -15.81 40.22 8.31
N ALA A 34 -15.78 39.04 7.70
CA ALA A 34 -14.66 38.11 7.79
C ALA A 34 -13.57 38.47 6.78
N GLY A 35 -12.34 38.05 7.08
CA GLY A 35 -11.24 38.05 6.11
C GLY A 35 -11.51 37.10 4.93
N ARG A 36 -10.56 37.04 4.00
CA ARG A 36 -10.59 36.07 2.91
C ARG A 36 -10.00 34.74 3.37
N VAL A 37 -10.60 33.64 2.95
CA VAL A 37 -10.10 32.27 3.19
C VAL A 37 -9.87 31.57 1.85
N PRO A 38 -8.92 30.64 1.74
CA PRO A 38 -8.71 29.90 0.51
C PRO A 38 -9.92 29.05 0.12
N THR A 39 -10.14 28.91 -1.18
CA THR A 39 -11.01 27.88 -1.76
C THR A 39 -10.24 26.57 -1.91
N GLU A 40 -10.91 25.49 -2.32
CA GLU A 40 -10.26 24.23 -2.63
C GLU A 40 -9.15 24.40 -3.68
N ASP A 41 -9.43 25.16 -4.75
CA ASP A 41 -8.44 25.46 -5.78
C ASP A 41 -7.29 26.33 -5.26
N GLY A 42 -7.58 27.25 -4.32
CA GLY A 42 -6.57 28.03 -3.63
C GLY A 42 -5.62 27.16 -2.80
N TYR A 43 -6.16 26.20 -2.06
CA TYR A 43 -5.35 25.20 -1.34
C TYR A 43 -4.54 24.32 -2.29
N ARG A 44 -5.13 23.87 -3.41
CA ARG A 44 -4.45 23.05 -4.41
C ARG A 44 -3.27 23.80 -5.05
N LEU A 45 -3.46 25.08 -5.37
CA LEU A 45 -2.40 25.95 -5.89
C LEU A 45 -1.27 26.13 -4.86
N PHE A 46 -1.62 26.37 -3.59
CA PHE A 46 -0.67 26.53 -2.51
C PHE A 46 0.17 25.26 -2.28
N VAL A 47 -0.48 24.10 -2.14
CA VAL A 47 0.21 22.81 -1.95
C VAL A 47 1.05 22.45 -3.17
N GLY A 48 0.51 22.64 -4.38
CA GLY A 48 1.17 22.29 -5.63
C GLY A 48 2.43 23.10 -5.93
N ASN A 49 2.46 24.39 -5.56
CA ASN A 49 3.53 25.30 -5.99
C ASN A 49 4.41 25.86 -4.85
N LEU A 50 3.88 26.01 -3.63
CA LEU A 50 4.62 26.66 -2.53
C LEU A 50 5.17 25.70 -1.47
N VAL A 51 4.57 24.51 -1.30
CA VAL A 51 4.93 23.57 -0.21
C VAL A 51 6.07 22.59 -0.59
N GLN A 52 6.52 22.56 -1.84
CA GLN A 52 7.46 21.56 -2.38
C GLN A 52 8.85 21.47 -1.69
N HIS A 53 9.18 22.33 -0.73
CA HIS A 53 10.53 22.46 -0.15
C HIS A 53 10.62 22.20 1.36
N THR A 54 9.62 21.56 1.97
CA THR A 54 9.70 21.27 3.42
C THR A 54 10.31 19.88 3.66
N GLU A 55 11.61 19.82 3.91
CA GLU A 55 12.27 18.59 4.37
C GLU A 55 12.05 18.38 5.88
N ILE A 56 11.92 17.11 6.29
CA ILE A 56 11.97 16.75 7.71
C ILE A 56 13.41 16.89 8.26
N PRO A 57 13.58 17.26 9.54
CA PRO A 57 14.92 17.34 10.15
C PRO A 57 15.71 16.03 10.04
N ASP A 58 17.02 16.12 9.79
CA ASP A 58 17.90 14.94 9.66
C ASP A 58 17.89 14.03 10.89
N THR A 59 17.74 14.61 12.09
CA THR A 59 17.63 13.85 13.34
C THR A 59 16.41 12.95 13.33
N LEU A 60 15.26 13.49 12.92
CA LEU A 60 14.01 12.75 12.78
C LEU A 60 14.15 11.66 11.70
N ARG A 61 14.73 11.99 10.54
CA ARG A 61 15.00 11.03 9.45
C ARG A 61 15.83 9.84 9.92
N ARG A 62 16.86 10.07 10.74
CA ARG A 62 17.71 9.01 11.32
C ARG A 62 16.94 8.16 12.34
N THR A 63 16.16 8.78 13.23
CA THR A 63 15.34 8.06 14.22
C THR A 63 14.36 7.12 13.52
N ILE A 64 13.64 7.62 12.51
CA ILE A 64 12.69 6.83 11.71
C ILE A 64 13.42 5.65 11.05
N SER A 65 14.52 5.92 10.35
CA SER A 65 15.33 4.87 9.68
C SER A 65 15.79 3.77 10.65
N HIS A 66 16.20 4.14 11.87
CA HIS A 66 16.65 3.18 12.87
C HIS A 66 15.51 2.32 13.40
N GLN A 67 14.34 2.90 13.71
CA GLN A 67 13.16 2.16 14.16
C GLN A 67 12.73 1.11 13.13
N PHE A 68 12.71 1.48 11.84
CA PHE A 68 12.37 0.54 10.76
C PHE A 68 13.43 -0.53 10.52
N TYR A 69 14.71 -0.24 10.75
CA TYR A 69 15.77 -1.23 10.63
C TYR A 69 15.56 -2.41 11.60
N GLN A 70 15.09 -2.13 12.81
CA GLN A 70 14.88 -3.13 13.87
C GLN A 70 13.68 -4.04 13.60
N MET A 71 12.67 -3.57 12.85
CA MET A 71 11.40 -4.27 12.60
C MET A 71 11.35 -4.99 11.25
N ARG A 72 12.49 -5.14 10.57
CA ARG A 72 12.54 -5.54 9.15
C ARG A 72 12.04 -6.96 8.85
N GLN A 73 11.93 -7.83 9.85
CA GLN A 73 11.47 -9.22 9.68
C GLN A 73 9.99 -9.43 10.00
N ASP A 74 9.30 -8.40 10.49
CA ASP A 74 7.89 -8.48 10.86
C ASP A 74 7.11 -7.38 10.13
N VAL A 75 6.45 -7.76 9.03
CA VAL A 75 5.71 -6.84 8.15
C VAL A 75 4.52 -6.21 8.89
N GLU A 76 3.90 -6.93 9.83
CA GLU A 76 2.79 -6.41 10.62
C GLU A 76 3.27 -5.31 11.59
N GLN A 77 4.36 -5.56 12.31
CA GLN A 77 4.96 -4.53 13.17
C GLN A 77 5.50 -3.35 12.37
N TRP A 78 6.05 -3.61 11.18
CA TRP A 78 6.53 -2.58 10.27
C TRP A 78 5.41 -1.64 9.82
N THR A 79 4.27 -2.18 9.39
CA THR A 79 3.09 -1.40 8.97
C THR A 79 2.46 -0.64 10.15
N ARG A 80 2.43 -1.25 11.34
CA ARG A 80 2.01 -0.59 12.59
C ARG A 80 2.86 0.63 12.93
N LEU A 81 4.18 0.46 12.89
CA LEU A 81 5.13 1.55 13.13
C LEU A 81 4.95 2.68 12.11
N ALA A 82 4.77 2.34 10.83
CA ALA A 82 4.55 3.32 9.78
C ALA A 82 3.28 4.16 10.01
N ALA A 83 2.16 3.52 10.35
CA ALA A 83 0.92 4.23 10.66
C ALA A 83 1.13 5.23 11.82
N SER A 84 1.81 4.80 12.88
CA SER A 84 2.05 5.62 14.07
C SER A 84 3.00 6.79 13.83
N VAL A 85 4.12 6.55 13.13
CA VAL A 85 5.07 7.62 12.76
C VAL A 85 4.40 8.67 11.88
N LEU A 86 3.59 8.24 10.91
CA LEU A 86 2.84 9.16 10.05
C LEU A 86 1.80 9.96 10.83
N ALA A 87 1.02 9.31 11.69
CA ALA A 87 0.03 9.99 12.52
C ALA A 87 0.68 11.03 13.45
N PHE A 88 1.79 10.66 14.09
CA PHE A 88 2.53 11.56 14.97
C PHE A 88 3.14 12.75 14.23
N GLN A 89 3.77 12.50 13.08
CA GLN A 89 4.48 13.56 12.34
C GLN A 89 3.54 14.49 11.58
N SER A 90 2.45 13.96 11.02
CA SER A 90 1.44 14.77 10.32
C SER A 90 0.45 15.45 11.27
N ARG A 91 0.34 14.97 12.51
CA ARG A 91 -0.75 15.30 13.45
C ARG A 91 -2.14 15.05 12.83
N ALA A 92 -2.24 14.10 11.93
CA ALA A 92 -3.48 13.70 11.28
C ALA A 92 -3.77 12.22 11.56
N ALA A 93 -4.91 11.74 11.05
CA ALA A 93 -5.12 10.31 10.91
C ALA A 93 -4.18 9.75 9.84
N SER A 94 -3.70 8.53 10.08
CA SER A 94 -2.82 7.80 9.18
C SER A 94 -3.47 6.47 8.82
N LEU A 95 -3.34 6.11 7.54
CA LEU A 95 -3.80 4.86 6.97
C LEU A 95 -2.61 4.21 6.25
N VAL A 96 -2.25 2.99 6.66
CA VAL A 96 -1.17 2.23 6.03
C VAL A 96 -1.66 0.84 5.70
N THR A 97 -1.40 0.41 4.46
CA THR A 97 -1.57 -0.97 4.03
C THR A 97 -0.21 -1.66 3.93
N ALA A 98 -0.20 -2.97 4.11
CA ALA A 98 0.97 -3.76 3.76
C ALA A 98 1.32 -3.57 2.28
N PRO A 99 2.61 -3.54 1.92
CA PRO A 99 3.02 -3.51 0.53
C PRO A 99 2.44 -4.74 -0.18
N HIS A 100 1.74 -4.49 -1.28
CA HIS A 100 1.13 -5.52 -2.11
C HIS A 100 1.84 -5.55 -3.45
N PHE A 101 2.08 -6.75 -3.98
CA PHE A 101 2.49 -6.93 -5.36
C PHE A 101 1.22 -7.02 -6.21
N ASP A 102 1.03 -6.12 -7.18
CA ASP A 102 -0.15 -6.10 -8.06
C ASP A 102 -0.45 -7.45 -8.72
N GLN A 103 0.57 -8.32 -8.85
CA GLN A 103 0.46 -9.71 -9.31
C GLN A 103 1.49 -10.57 -8.59
N ALA A 104 1.06 -11.70 -8.03
CA ALA A 104 1.93 -12.76 -7.56
C ALA A 104 2.67 -13.38 -8.75
N HIS A 105 4.01 -13.34 -8.69
CA HIS A 105 4.86 -14.05 -9.64
C HIS A 105 5.35 -15.36 -9.03
N PHE A 106 5.23 -16.45 -9.79
CA PHE A 106 5.71 -17.76 -9.38
C PHE A 106 7.24 -17.75 -9.23
N LYS A 107 7.77 -18.31 -8.14
CA LYS A 107 9.22 -18.49 -7.93
C LYS A 107 9.61 -19.95 -7.85
N HIS A 108 8.92 -20.74 -7.04
CA HIS A 108 9.29 -22.13 -6.82
C HIS A 108 8.11 -22.98 -6.36
N LEU A 109 8.11 -24.27 -6.72
CA LEU A 109 7.14 -25.26 -6.26
C LEU A 109 7.88 -26.47 -5.70
N GLU A 110 7.50 -26.88 -4.49
CA GLU A 110 7.83 -28.19 -3.93
C GLU A 110 6.55 -29.00 -3.71
N LEU A 111 6.63 -30.30 -4.00
CA LEU A 111 5.57 -31.27 -3.75
C LEU A 111 6.14 -32.35 -2.84
N ILE A 112 5.59 -32.45 -1.64
CA ILE A 112 6.08 -33.35 -0.59
C ILE A 112 5.03 -34.43 -0.35
N SER A 113 5.40 -35.68 -0.60
CA SER A 113 4.57 -36.84 -0.29
C SER A 113 4.33 -36.89 1.22
N SER A 114 3.06 -36.93 1.60
CA SER A 114 2.62 -37.25 2.95
C SER A 114 2.12 -38.70 3.00
N ARG A 115 1.33 -39.06 4.01
CA ARG A 115 0.80 -40.43 4.18
C ARG A 115 -0.25 -40.75 3.11
N GLY A 116 -0.06 -41.88 2.43
CA GLY A 116 -1.03 -42.43 1.48
C GLY A 116 -1.13 -41.62 0.20
N ARG A 117 -2.24 -40.91 0.02
CA ARG A 117 -2.56 -40.13 -1.20
C ARG A 117 -2.45 -38.62 -1.00
N GLN A 118 -1.96 -38.18 0.16
CA GLN A 118 -1.84 -36.76 0.47
C GLN A 118 -0.48 -36.23 0.03
N VAL A 119 -0.49 -35.04 -0.57
CA VAL A 119 0.69 -34.29 -0.95
C VAL A 119 0.59 -32.90 -0.34
N LEU A 120 1.66 -32.45 0.30
CA LEU A 120 1.81 -31.05 0.69
C LEU A 120 2.43 -30.29 -0.49
N LEU A 121 1.66 -29.36 -1.05
CA LEU A 121 2.12 -28.39 -2.02
C LEU A 121 2.67 -27.18 -1.28
N VAL A 122 3.91 -26.81 -1.58
CA VAL A 122 4.57 -25.60 -1.07
C VAL A 122 4.92 -24.72 -2.27
N LEU A 123 4.25 -23.59 -2.39
CA LEU A 123 4.44 -22.62 -3.45
C LEU A 123 5.14 -21.38 -2.87
N VAL A 124 6.23 -20.96 -3.52
CA VAL A 124 6.94 -19.74 -3.16
C VAL A 124 6.74 -18.71 -4.26
N THR A 125 6.39 -17.48 -3.89
CA THR A 125 6.27 -16.34 -4.81
C THR A 125 7.57 -15.54 -4.87
N VAL A 126 7.73 -14.70 -5.89
CA VAL A 126 8.90 -13.79 -6.01
C VAL A 126 8.95 -12.81 -4.83
N GLY A 127 7.80 -12.40 -4.30
CA GLY A 127 7.66 -11.59 -3.09
C GLY A 127 8.12 -12.28 -1.80
N GLY A 128 8.44 -13.57 -1.85
CA GLY A 128 8.91 -14.35 -0.71
C GLY A 128 7.80 -14.98 0.14
N GLU A 129 6.55 -14.84 -0.28
CA GLU A 129 5.42 -15.49 0.36
C GLU A 129 5.51 -17.00 0.13
N ILE A 130 5.12 -17.77 1.13
CA ILE A 130 5.11 -19.23 1.10
C ILE A 130 3.66 -19.67 1.33
N LEU A 131 3.05 -20.26 0.31
CA LEU A 131 1.68 -20.77 0.31
C LEU A 131 1.72 -22.29 0.44
N GLN A 132 0.86 -22.85 1.28
CA GLN A 132 0.87 -24.27 1.62
C GLN A 132 -0.52 -24.86 1.50
N ARG A 133 -0.64 -25.98 0.77
CA ARG A 133 -1.92 -26.68 0.60
C ARG A 133 -1.76 -28.19 0.58
N PHE A 134 -2.63 -28.88 1.29
CA PHE A 134 -2.77 -30.32 1.13
C PHE A 134 -3.64 -30.65 -0.09
N VAL A 135 -3.10 -31.47 -0.97
CA VAL A 135 -3.78 -32.02 -2.16
C VAL A 135 -3.97 -33.52 -1.94
N THR A 136 -5.17 -34.03 -2.25
CA THR A 136 -5.46 -35.47 -2.16
C THR A 136 -5.56 -36.05 -3.56
N LEU A 137 -4.62 -36.92 -3.91
CA LEU A 137 -4.55 -37.55 -5.23
C LEU A 137 -5.46 -38.78 -5.33
N ALA A 138 -5.79 -39.18 -6.56
CA ALA A 138 -6.55 -40.39 -6.82
C ALA A 138 -5.79 -41.66 -6.39
N GLU A 139 -4.47 -41.66 -6.59
CA GLU A 139 -3.58 -42.79 -6.28
C GLU A 139 -2.33 -42.30 -5.52
N PRO A 140 -1.71 -43.16 -4.70
CA PRO A 140 -0.42 -42.83 -4.08
C PRO A 140 0.66 -42.61 -5.15
N MET A 141 1.32 -41.46 -5.10
CA MET A 141 2.48 -41.16 -5.95
C MET A 141 3.76 -41.26 -5.13
N THR A 142 4.88 -41.65 -5.76
CA THR A 142 6.18 -41.64 -5.08
C THR A 142 6.74 -40.23 -5.01
N GLN A 143 7.64 -39.99 -4.04
CA GLN A 143 8.29 -38.70 -3.89
C GLN A 143 9.08 -38.31 -5.15
N GLU A 144 9.69 -39.28 -5.84
CA GLU A 144 10.46 -39.05 -7.07
C GLU A 144 9.57 -38.50 -8.20
N MET A 145 8.35 -39.03 -8.36
CA MET A 145 7.40 -38.54 -9.36
C MET A 145 6.93 -37.11 -9.05
N LEU A 146 6.64 -36.84 -7.77
CA LEU A 146 6.25 -35.51 -7.30
C LEU A 146 7.38 -34.49 -7.50
N SER A 147 8.61 -34.84 -7.12
CA SER A 147 9.78 -33.98 -7.32
C SER A 147 10.05 -33.72 -8.82
N ALA A 148 9.85 -34.71 -9.69
CA ALA A 148 9.98 -34.52 -11.13
C ALA A 148 8.91 -33.56 -11.70
N SER A 149 7.65 -33.73 -11.29
CA SER A 149 6.54 -32.82 -11.66
C SER A 149 6.79 -31.39 -11.18
N ALA A 150 7.16 -31.23 -9.91
CA ALA A 150 7.49 -29.94 -9.30
C ALA A 150 8.64 -29.23 -10.05
N ALA A 151 9.67 -29.96 -10.45
CA ALA A 151 10.79 -29.42 -11.23
C ALA A 151 10.37 -28.97 -12.64
N ARG A 152 9.50 -29.74 -13.32
CA ARG A 152 8.96 -29.37 -14.65
C ARG A 152 8.12 -28.10 -14.57
N LEU A 153 7.17 -28.05 -13.64
CA LEU A 153 6.32 -26.89 -13.42
C LEU A 153 7.16 -25.68 -13.00
N THR A 154 8.09 -25.83 -12.07
CA THR A 154 8.98 -24.74 -11.65
C THR A 154 9.72 -24.13 -12.84
N ARG A 155 10.30 -24.97 -13.71
CA ARG A 155 11.02 -24.49 -14.90
C ARG A 155 10.11 -23.79 -15.91
N ALA A 156 8.87 -24.26 -16.07
CA ALA A 156 7.92 -23.68 -17.02
C ALA A 156 7.30 -22.36 -16.55
N LEU A 157 7.09 -22.23 -15.23
CA LEU A 157 6.31 -21.15 -14.63
C LEU A 157 7.17 -20.05 -13.99
N ILE A 158 8.50 -20.21 -13.94
CA ILE A 158 9.39 -19.26 -13.25
C ILE A 158 9.16 -17.81 -13.70
N ASN A 159 8.99 -16.93 -12.70
CA ASN A 159 8.76 -15.49 -12.83
C ASN A 159 7.46 -15.12 -13.58
N LYS A 160 6.53 -16.06 -13.78
CA LYS A 160 5.27 -15.78 -14.48
C LYS A 160 4.15 -15.41 -13.52
N SER A 161 3.28 -14.49 -13.93
CA SER A 161 2.01 -14.21 -13.25
C SER A 161 0.91 -15.16 -13.71
N VAL A 162 -0.22 -15.16 -13.00
CA VAL A 162 -1.40 -15.96 -13.38
C VAL A 162 -1.84 -15.70 -14.81
N ILE A 163 -1.83 -14.43 -15.24
CA ILE A 163 -2.25 -14.02 -16.58
C ILE A 163 -1.33 -14.65 -17.63
N GLU A 164 -0.03 -14.61 -17.40
CA GLU A 164 0.97 -15.18 -18.30
C GLU A 164 0.89 -16.71 -18.34
N ILE A 165 0.63 -17.36 -17.20
CA ILE A 165 0.43 -18.81 -17.10
C ILE A 165 -0.81 -19.25 -17.88
N GLN A 166 -1.92 -18.51 -17.80
CA GLN A 166 -3.13 -18.84 -18.54
C GLN A 166 -2.99 -18.62 -20.05
N ALA A 167 -2.10 -17.71 -20.48
CA ALA A 167 -1.79 -17.48 -21.88
C ALA A 167 -0.84 -18.53 -22.47
N LEU A 168 -0.17 -19.33 -21.62
CA LEU A 168 0.72 -20.39 -22.06
C LEU A 168 -0.09 -21.59 -22.55
N ASN A 169 0.14 -21.97 -23.81
CA ASN A 169 -0.36 -23.21 -24.38
C ASN A 169 0.67 -24.33 -24.16
N ILE A 170 0.84 -24.76 -22.90
CA ILE A 170 1.76 -25.86 -22.56
C ILE A 170 1.00 -27.18 -22.61
N ASP A 171 1.51 -28.13 -23.40
CA ASP A 171 1.05 -29.51 -23.36
C ASP A 171 1.66 -30.19 -22.13
N LEU A 172 0.83 -30.39 -21.10
CA LEU A 172 1.22 -30.94 -19.82
C LEU A 172 0.64 -32.34 -19.62
N GLU A 173 1.39 -33.20 -18.95
CA GLU A 173 0.90 -34.48 -18.47
C GLU A 173 -0.29 -34.28 -17.50
N PRO A 174 -1.23 -35.23 -17.39
CA PRO A 174 -2.42 -35.08 -16.55
C PRO A 174 -2.11 -34.69 -15.09
N LEU A 175 -1.04 -35.25 -14.52
CA LEU A 175 -0.58 -34.93 -13.17
C LEU A 175 -0.12 -33.47 -13.04
N ASP A 176 0.65 -32.99 -14.04
CA ASP A 176 1.14 -31.62 -14.06
C ASP A 176 -0.02 -30.63 -14.25
N GLN A 177 -1.06 -30.99 -15.00
CA GLN A 177 -2.29 -30.19 -15.14
C GLN A 177 -3.06 -30.08 -13.82
N GLU A 178 -3.16 -31.18 -13.05
CA GLU A 178 -3.82 -31.18 -11.75
C GLU A 178 -3.11 -30.23 -10.77
N PHE A 179 -1.78 -30.31 -10.67
CA PHE A 179 -1.01 -29.41 -9.83
C PHE A 179 -0.99 -27.97 -10.35
N LEU A 180 -0.95 -27.75 -11.66
CA LEU A 180 -1.02 -26.41 -12.24
C LEU A 180 -2.33 -25.71 -11.84
N ALA A 181 -3.46 -26.43 -11.89
CA ALA A 181 -4.74 -25.87 -11.48
C ALA A 181 -4.72 -25.41 -10.01
N VAL A 182 -4.12 -26.20 -9.12
CA VAL A 182 -3.96 -25.82 -7.70
C VAL A 182 -3.03 -24.62 -7.56
N VAL A 183 -1.88 -24.60 -8.25
CA VAL A 183 -0.94 -23.46 -8.22
C VAL A 183 -1.62 -22.16 -8.68
N VAL A 184 -2.38 -22.21 -9.78
CA VAL A 184 -3.11 -21.04 -10.29
C VAL A 184 -4.17 -20.56 -9.30
N ASP A 185 -4.87 -21.47 -8.63
CA ASP A 185 -5.85 -21.14 -7.59
C ASP A 185 -5.17 -20.46 -6.39
N GLU A 186 -4.05 -21.01 -5.90
CA GLU A 186 -3.27 -20.41 -4.81
C GLU A 186 -2.74 -19.02 -5.17
N MET A 187 -2.20 -18.83 -6.38
CA MET A 187 -1.71 -17.53 -6.83
C MET A 187 -2.86 -16.51 -6.94
N LYS A 188 -4.04 -16.90 -7.42
CA LYS A 188 -5.21 -16.02 -7.46
C LYS A 188 -5.71 -15.65 -6.07
N GLN A 189 -5.67 -16.60 -5.13
CA GLN A 189 -6.04 -16.30 -3.75
C GLN A 189 -5.06 -15.30 -3.13
N ALA A 190 -3.76 -15.48 -3.36
CA ALA A 190 -2.74 -14.52 -2.94
C ALA A 190 -2.95 -13.12 -3.55
N ASP A 191 -3.29 -13.04 -4.84
CA ASP A 191 -3.67 -11.77 -5.49
C ASP A 191 -4.93 -11.16 -4.86
N SER A 192 -5.92 -11.99 -4.50
CA SER A 192 -7.23 -11.54 -3.99
C SER A 192 -7.23 -11.07 -2.54
N LEU A 193 -6.17 -11.36 -1.77
CA LEU A 193 -5.98 -10.85 -0.41
C LEU A 193 -5.62 -9.34 -0.38
N VAL A 194 -6.21 -8.56 -1.31
CA VAL A 194 -6.06 -7.11 -1.59
C VAL A 194 -6.27 -6.21 -0.37
N SER A 195 -6.68 -6.75 0.78
CA SER A 195 -6.56 -6.04 2.03
C SER A 195 -5.75 -6.89 2.99
N GLY A 196 -4.43 -6.71 2.97
CA GLY A 196 -3.67 -6.82 4.21
C GLY A 196 -4.37 -5.99 5.29
N GLU A 197 -4.15 -6.32 6.57
CA GLU A 197 -4.75 -5.53 7.65
C GLU A 197 -4.46 -4.06 7.44
N ILE A 198 -5.54 -3.27 7.36
CA ILE A 198 -5.45 -1.83 7.26
C ILE A 198 -5.07 -1.33 8.65
N MET A 199 -3.88 -0.75 8.77
CA MET A 199 -3.48 -0.12 10.00
C MET A 199 -3.94 1.33 10.01
N VAL A 200 -4.69 1.69 11.05
CA VAL A 200 -5.15 3.05 11.31
C VAL A 200 -4.53 3.54 12.61
N ASP A 201 -3.99 4.76 12.60
CA ASP A 201 -3.58 5.47 13.82
C ASP A 201 -3.94 6.97 13.72
N GLY A 202 -3.92 7.70 14.82
CA GLY A 202 -4.11 9.15 14.82
C GLY A 202 -5.56 9.62 14.67
N LEU A 203 -6.56 8.75 14.78
CA LEU A 203 -7.99 9.15 14.76
C LEU A 203 -8.30 10.21 15.83
N THR A 204 -7.66 10.12 17.00
CA THR A 204 -7.78 11.11 18.06
C THR A 204 -7.27 12.50 17.67
N ASN A 205 -6.31 12.58 16.73
CA ASN A 205 -5.82 13.86 16.24
C ASN A 205 -6.90 14.58 15.44
N VAL A 206 -7.60 13.85 14.55
CA VAL A 206 -8.71 14.40 13.76
C VAL A 206 -9.85 14.87 14.66
N LEU A 207 -10.19 14.08 15.68
CA LEU A 207 -11.25 14.44 16.64
C LEU A 207 -10.89 15.65 17.52
N ALA A 208 -9.61 16.00 17.64
CA ALA A 208 -9.17 17.16 18.39
C ALA A 208 -9.19 18.46 17.56
N GLU A 209 -9.35 18.37 16.24
CA GLU A 209 -9.40 19.56 15.39
C GLU A 209 -10.74 20.32 15.58
N PRO A 210 -10.69 21.66 15.69
CA PRO A 210 -11.86 22.47 16.04
C PRO A 210 -12.99 22.38 15.01
N GLU A 211 -12.67 22.04 13.76
CA GLU A 211 -13.63 21.85 12.66
C GLU A 211 -14.54 20.63 12.87
N PHE A 212 -14.09 19.65 13.66
CA PHE A 212 -14.86 18.44 13.99
C PHE A 212 -15.45 18.46 15.41
N ALA A 213 -15.16 19.50 16.20
CA ALA A 213 -15.67 19.66 17.57
C ALA A 213 -17.14 20.14 17.61
N GLY A 214 -17.66 20.68 16.50
CA GLY A 214 -19.04 21.15 16.36
C GLY A 214 -19.92 20.14 15.63
N SER A 215 -20.49 19.16 16.34
CA SER A 215 -21.58 18.35 15.81
C SER A 215 -22.91 19.09 16.00
N GLU A 216 -23.17 20.15 15.23
CA GLU A 216 -24.48 20.83 15.18
C GLU A 216 -24.49 21.83 14.01
N ASP A 217 -24.79 21.33 12.80
CA ASP A 217 -25.59 22.00 11.75
C ASP A 217 -25.51 21.15 10.46
N ALA A 218 -26.35 20.12 10.43
CA ALA A 218 -26.74 19.37 9.24
C ALA A 218 -28.27 19.29 9.17
#